data_AF-A0A317G771-F1
#
_entry.id   AF-A0A317G771-F1
#
_cell.length_a   1.000
_cell.length_b   1.000
_cell.length_c   1.000
_cell.angle_alpha   90.00
_cell.angle_beta   90.00
_cell.angle_gamma   90.00
#
_symmetry.space_group_name_H-M   'P 1'
#
loop_
_entity.id
_entity.type
_entity.pdbx_description
1 polymer ?
#
loop_
_entity_poly.entity_id
_entity_poly.type
_entity_poly.pdbx_seq_one_letter_code
_entity_poly.pdbx_strand_id
1 'polypeptide(L)'
;MRKTYTRSSYRKISFILAAVCALSLSGCGLGDLDDDTIDYDKVYQSGYDDGYNEAYQSGYDEGYEDGFEAGSLEEASEDSWEYWDDDEYNEWDEDDYRDDDDDSWGGRGYEDNSYDDDEYYEPYESTGGTGVFKNDNGSSDTLTGNIPVISIYVNDANYTWGDSKKDNKTYTHTYEYLGIACNFLMDEAQKWGQELNLIYDYYEDEDLGYSLTIESDAVKDYYSADHEIWYFIENSIDVGAIQKRYDADSVAIMVYINTDKSIEEVSCTTCYYGMYALDSVYEFSYMFMHSNYEEETPAAFAHEMMHQFGAIDLYQEDEEIGLSEEEIGIIESDYPNDIMYTTYDEVTWIPIYDEITNEISELDAYYIGWTDHADLVDEFNLQKR
;
A
#
# COMPACT_ATOMS: atom_id res chain seq x y z
N MET A 1 25.54 -44.98 18.89
CA MET A 1 24.47 -44.23 19.58
C MET A 1 24.93 -42.79 19.78
N ARG A 2 24.56 -41.90 18.87
CA ARG A 2 24.52 -40.45 19.04
C ARG A 2 23.36 -39.98 18.18
N LYS A 3 22.33 -39.44 18.81
CA LYS A 3 21.14 -38.88 18.16
C LYS A 3 21.51 -37.50 17.61
N THR A 4 21.37 -37.33 16.30
CA THR A 4 21.24 -36.06 15.61
C THR A 4 19.83 -35.54 15.85
N TYR A 5 19.71 -34.29 16.32
CA TYR A 5 18.44 -33.56 16.37
C TYR A 5 18.39 -32.68 15.13
N THR A 6 17.45 -32.98 14.22
CA THR A 6 17.04 -32.13 13.12
C THR A 6 16.12 -31.03 13.67
N ARG A 7 16.54 -29.77 13.57
CA ARG A 7 15.66 -28.60 13.76
C ARG A 7 14.97 -28.34 12.42
N SER A 8 13.68 -28.68 12.33
CA SER A 8 12.85 -28.55 11.11
C SER A 8 11.43 -28.10 11.46
N SER A 9 11.23 -27.33 12.54
CA SER A 9 9.88 -27.06 13.07
C SER A 9 9.72 -25.68 13.72
N TYR A 10 10.41 -24.65 13.20
CA TYR A 10 10.26 -23.27 13.66
C TYR A 10 10.17 -22.31 12.46
N ARG A 11 9.27 -22.57 11.51
CA ARG A 11 9.11 -21.75 10.30
C ARG A 11 7.65 -21.40 9.94
N LYS A 12 6.71 -21.53 10.89
CA LYS A 12 5.28 -21.19 10.65
C LYS A 12 4.59 -20.49 11.83
N ILE A 13 5.34 -19.86 12.73
CA ILE A 13 4.79 -19.01 13.79
C ILE A 13 5.72 -17.80 13.94
N SER A 14 5.60 -16.86 13.01
CA SER A 14 6.09 -15.47 13.19
C SER A 14 5.05 -14.42 12.83
N PHE A 15 3.82 -14.80 12.44
CA PHE A 15 2.72 -13.84 12.23
C PHE A 15 1.84 -13.60 13.47
N ILE A 16 2.18 -14.19 14.62
CA ILE A 16 1.54 -13.89 15.91
C ILE A 16 2.61 -13.97 16.98
N LEU A 17 3.24 -12.85 17.35
CA LEU A 17 3.72 -12.51 18.72
C LEU A 17 4.47 -11.15 18.73
N ALA A 18 3.76 -10.03 18.66
CA ALA A 18 4.26 -8.76 19.22
C ALA A 18 3.79 -8.63 20.67
N ALA A 19 4.14 -9.61 21.51
CA ALA A 19 4.06 -9.50 22.95
C ALA A 19 5.12 -10.40 23.60
N VAL A 20 6.01 -9.76 24.37
CA VAL A 20 6.92 -10.35 25.36
C VAL A 20 8.25 -10.94 24.84
N CYS A 21 9.31 -10.13 24.84
CA CYS A 21 10.45 -10.34 25.76
C CYS A 21 11.55 -9.27 25.58
N ALA A 22 11.61 -8.34 26.53
CA ALA A 22 12.82 -7.62 26.84
C ALA A 22 13.89 -8.54 27.43
N LEU A 23 15.15 -8.08 27.34
CA LEU A 23 16.38 -8.47 28.06
C LEU A 23 17.34 -9.42 27.33
N SER A 24 18.44 -8.84 26.82
CA SER A 24 19.74 -9.12 27.44
C SER A 24 20.80 -8.09 27.05
N LEU A 25 21.47 -7.52 28.06
CA LEU A 25 22.83 -6.96 28.14
C LEU A 25 22.79 -6.02 29.37
N SER A 26 23.62 -6.08 30.42
CA SER A 26 24.84 -6.83 30.71
C SER A 26 25.01 -6.85 32.23
N GLY A 27 25.67 -7.90 32.75
CA GLY A 27 26.20 -7.85 34.12
C GLY A 27 27.38 -6.89 34.23
N CYS A 28 27.23 -5.84 35.03
CA CYS A 28 28.29 -5.19 35.79
C CYS A 28 27.61 -4.40 36.92
N GLY A 29 28.08 -4.61 38.15
CA GLY A 29 27.28 -4.40 39.35
C GLY A 29 27.28 -3.00 39.97
N LEU A 30 26.47 -2.95 41.03
CA LEU A 30 26.40 -2.01 42.15
C LEU A 30 25.47 -0.80 42.00
N GLY A 31 24.33 -0.90 42.70
CA GLY A 31 23.64 0.24 43.31
C GLY A 31 22.14 0.02 43.39
N ASP A 32 21.65 -0.49 44.53
CA ASP A 32 20.22 -0.43 44.89
C ASP A 32 19.73 1.02 44.78
N LEU A 33 18.78 1.28 43.90
CA LEU A 33 17.96 2.49 43.89
C LEU A 33 16.51 2.09 43.58
N ASP A 34 15.63 2.62 44.42
CA ASP A 34 14.23 2.27 44.54
C ASP A 34 13.44 2.41 43.21
N ASP A 35 12.55 1.45 43.01
CA ASP A 35 11.51 1.38 41.98
C ASP A 35 10.40 2.38 42.33
N ASP A 36 10.54 3.62 41.85
CA ASP A 36 9.47 4.61 41.67
C ASP A 36 10.08 5.85 40.98
N THR A 37 9.45 6.34 39.90
CA THR A 37 9.74 7.55 39.09
C THR A 37 10.52 7.40 37.77
N ILE A 38 9.87 6.79 36.78
CA ILE A 38 9.92 7.29 35.38
C ILE A 38 8.48 7.40 34.89
N ASP A 39 8.03 8.64 34.71
CA ASP A 39 6.73 9.01 34.16
C ASP A 39 6.91 9.16 32.64
N TYR A 40 6.56 8.10 31.89
CA TYR A 40 6.75 8.01 30.44
C TYR A 40 5.88 9.03 29.66
N ASP A 41 4.81 9.56 30.27
CA ASP A 41 3.92 10.54 29.66
C ASP A 41 4.60 11.93 29.49
N LYS A 42 5.59 12.25 30.32
CA LYS A 42 6.29 13.55 30.25
C LYS A 42 7.36 13.65 29.17
N VAL A 43 7.90 12.53 28.72
CA VAL A 43 8.86 12.50 27.60
C VAL A 43 8.11 12.58 26.26
N TYR A 44 6.88 12.07 26.22
CA TYR A 44 6.00 12.12 25.04
C TYR A 44 5.47 13.55 24.76
N GLN A 45 5.17 14.35 25.79
CA GLN A 45 4.61 15.70 25.59
C GLN A 45 5.64 16.79 25.27
N SER A 46 6.87 16.73 25.78
CA SER A 46 7.78 17.89 25.67
C SER A 46 8.44 18.06 24.30
N GLY A 47 8.42 17.04 23.44
CA GLY A 47 8.97 17.12 22.08
C GLY A 47 7.97 17.60 21.04
N TYR A 48 6.66 17.46 21.33
CA TYR A 48 5.57 17.73 20.39
C TYR A 48 5.14 19.22 20.40
N ASP A 49 5.16 19.88 21.57
CA ASP A 49 4.65 21.24 21.72
C ASP A 49 5.58 22.35 21.20
N ASP A 50 6.91 22.14 21.24
CA ASP A 50 7.88 23.21 20.98
C ASP A 50 8.16 23.43 19.47
N GLY A 51 7.93 22.42 18.61
CA GLY A 51 8.20 22.51 17.17
C GLY A 51 7.01 22.89 16.30
N TYR A 52 5.78 22.56 16.73
CA TYR A 52 4.57 22.70 15.91
C TYR A 52 4.01 24.15 15.91
N ASN A 53 4.15 24.88 17.02
CA ASN A 53 3.57 26.22 17.17
C ASN A 53 4.31 27.33 16.39
N GLU A 54 5.62 27.21 16.14
CA GLU A 54 6.39 28.27 15.46
C GLU A 54 6.21 28.28 13.94
N ALA A 55 5.91 27.12 13.32
CA ALA A 55 5.64 27.04 11.87
C ALA A 55 4.22 27.50 11.53
N TYR A 56 3.23 27.10 12.33
CA TYR A 56 1.80 27.33 12.07
C TYR A 56 1.39 28.81 12.18
N GLN A 57 2.03 29.60 13.06
CA GLN A 57 1.75 31.04 13.17
C GLN A 57 2.37 31.90 12.06
N SER A 58 3.31 31.38 11.27
CA SER A 58 4.01 32.17 10.26
C SER A 58 3.36 32.15 8.86
N GLY A 59 2.55 31.13 8.57
CA GLY A 59 1.91 30.94 7.26
C GLY A 59 0.47 31.46 7.13
N TYR A 60 -0.21 31.75 8.25
CA TYR A 60 -1.66 32.02 8.26
C TYR A 60 -2.06 33.47 7.94
N ASP A 61 -1.10 34.41 7.90
CA ASP A 61 -1.39 35.85 7.73
C ASP A 61 -1.33 36.35 6.26
N GLU A 62 -0.96 35.52 5.28
CA GLU A 62 -0.85 35.96 3.87
C GLU A 62 -1.65 35.09 2.89
N GLY A 63 -2.97 35.35 2.85
CA GLY A 63 -3.68 35.48 1.57
C GLY A 63 -4.68 34.38 1.23
N TYR A 64 -5.95 34.57 1.63
CA TYR A 64 -7.11 34.11 0.87
C TYR A 64 -8.31 35.04 1.14
N GLU A 65 -8.44 36.08 0.30
CA GLU A 65 -9.72 36.76 0.05
C GLU A 65 -10.18 36.37 -1.36
N ASP A 66 -11.46 36.03 -1.44
CA ASP A 66 -12.31 35.86 -2.63
C ASP A 66 -12.23 34.54 -3.43
N GLY A 67 -13.19 33.66 -3.13
CA GLY A 67 -14.12 33.25 -4.20
C GLY A 67 -14.72 31.85 -4.15
N PHE A 68 -15.64 31.55 -3.21
CA PHE A 68 -16.78 30.67 -3.52
C PHE A 68 -17.97 30.96 -2.58
N GLU A 69 -19.09 31.45 -3.14
CA GLU A 69 -20.36 31.69 -2.44
C GLU A 69 -21.20 30.40 -2.37
N ALA A 70 -21.25 29.83 -1.16
CA ALA A 70 -22.42 29.39 -0.39
C ALA A 70 -23.52 28.52 -1.03
N GLY A 71 -23.50 27.23 -0.67
CA GLY A 71 -24.69 26.49 -0.20
C GLY A 71 -24.60 26.32 1.31
N SER A 72 -25.62 26.74 2.04
CA SER A 72 -25.67 26.96 3.50
C SER A 72 -25.37 25.74 4.39
N LEU A 73 -24.36 25.85 5.26
CA LEU A 73 -24.28 25.13 6.54
C LEU A 73 -24.29 26.17 7.67
N GLU A 74 -25.31 26.09 8.51
CA GLU A 74 -25.45 26.91 9.73
C GLU A 74 -24.36 26.55 10.74
N GLU A 75 -23.96 27.56 11.52
CA GLU A 75 -22.97 27.55 12.59
C GLU A 75 -23.02 26.29 13.47
N ALA A 76 -21.96 25.49 13.45
CA ALA A 76 -21.63 24.57 14.54
C ALA A 76 -20.46 25.20 15.32
N SER A 77 -20.79 25.56 16.56
CA SER A 77 -19.95 26.22 17.55
C SER A 77 -18.64 25.49 17.86
N GLU A 78 -17.58 26.27 18.04
CA GLU A 78 -16.40 25.94 18.86
C GLU A 78 -16.88 25.46 20.25
N ASP A 79 -16.94 24.15 20.48
CA ASP A 79 -16.89 23.48 21.80
C ASP A 79 -17.21 21.98 21.62
N SER A 80 -16.18 21.12 21.69
CA SER A 80 -16.22 19.71 22.17
C SER A 80 -15.03 18.92 21.58
N TRP A 81 -13.86 19.09 22.21
CA TRP A 81 -12.82 18.06 22.16
C TRP A 81 -13.03 17.14 23.35
N GLU A 82 -13.88 16.13 23.18
CA GLU A 82 -13.91 14.99 24.11
C GLU A 82 -13.09 13.86 23.50
N TYR A 83 -11.97 13.57 24.17
CA TYR A 83 -11.26 12.31 24.09
C TYR A 83 -12.24 11.18 24.42
N TRP A 84 -12.31 10.17 23.56
CA TRP A 84 -12.96 8.92 23.94
C TRP A 84 -11.91 7.99 24.55
N ASP A 85 -12.11 7.70 25.84
CA ASP A 85 -11.47 6.59 26.57
C ASP A 85 -11.94 5.25 25.96
N ASP A 86 -10.99 4.36 25.70
CA ASP A 86 -11.15 3.01 25.14
C ASP A 86 -11.76 1.97 26.12
N ASP A 87 -12.74 2.37 26.92
CA ASP A 87 -13.38 1.50 27.91
C ASP A 87 -14.91 1.41 27.74
N GLU A 88 -15.40 0.70 26.71
CA GLU A 88 -16.77 0.14 26.76
C GLU A 88 -16.94 -1.19 26.00
N TYR A 89 -16.71 -2.29 26.74
CA TYR A 89 -17.36 -3.61 26.72
C TYR A 89 -17.67 -4.34 25.40
N ASN A 90 -17.13 -5.56 25.28
CA ASN A 90 -17.93 -6.71 24.87
C ASN A 90 -17.92 -7.78 25.99
N GLU A 91 -19.11 -8.11 26.46
CA GLU A 91 -19.37 -9.21 27.39
C GLU A 91 -18.93 -10.54 26.77
N TRP A 92 -18.24 -11.34 27.59
CA TRP A 92 -17.75 -12.66 27.25
C TRP A 92 -18.89 -13.67 27.35
N ASP A 93 -19.28 -14.27 26.22
CA ASP A 93 -20.00 -15.56 26.23
C ASP A 93 -18.97 -16.71 26.27
N GLU A 94 -18.61 -17.10 27.49
CA GLU A 94 -17.99 -18.40 27.77
C GLU A 94 -19.03 -19.51 27.58
N ASP A 95 -19.13 -20.12 26.39
CA ASP A 95 -19.70 -21.47 26.21
C ASP A 95 -19.59 -21.93 24.74
N ASP A 96 -18.43 -22.46 24.30
CA ASP A 96 -18.37 -23.73 23.55
C ASP A 96 -16.92 -24.22 23.41
N TYR A 97 -16.37 -24.75 24.50
CA TYR A 97 -15.28 -25.71 24.38
C TYR A 97 -15.88 -27.06 23.98
N ARG A 98 -15.66 -27.46 22.73
CA ARG A 98 -15.60 -28.88 22.37
C ARG A 98 -14.27 -29.19 21.73
N ASP A 99 -13.46 -29.89 22.52
CA ASP A 99 -12.33 -30.70 22.09
C ASP A 99 -12.74 -31.58 20.91
N ASP A 100 -12.05 -31.42 19.78
CA ASP A 100 -11.81 -32.53 18.86
C ASP A 100 -10.33 -32.47 18.46
N ASP A 101 -9.52 -33.20 19.23
CA ASP A 101 -8.20 -33.69 18.84
C ASP A 101 -8.35 -34.52 17.54
N ASP A 102 -7.78 -34.07 16.43
CA ASP A 102 -7.31 -35.00 15.38
C ASP A 102 -6.07 -34.47 14.66
N ASP A 103 -4.92 -34.92 15.15
CA ASP A 103 -3.63 -34.87 14.45
C ASP A 103 -3.66 -35.80 13.22
N SER A 104 -3.76 -35.26 12.01
CA SER A 104 -3.38 -36.01 10.80
C SER A 104 -2.78 -35.15 9.70
N TRP A 105 -1.45 -35.05 9.73
CA TRP A 105 -0.61 -34.69 8.60
C TRP A 105 -0.76 -35.74 7.48
N GLY A 106 -1.35 -35.35 6.36
CA GLY A 106 -1.39 -36.15 5.14
C GLY A 106 -1.67 -35.27 3.93
N GLY A 107 -0.64 -35.03 3.10
CA GLY A 107 -0.75 -34.23 1.89
C GLY A 107 -1.88 -34.67 0.97
N ARG A 108 -2.59 -33.68 0.43
CA ARG A 108 -3.52 -33.73 -0.70
C ARG A 108 -3.38 -32.35 -1.34
N GLY A 109 -2.79 -32.19 -2.52
CA GLY A 109 -3.24 -32.82 -3.75
C GLY A 109 -4.33 -31.91 -4.29
N TYR A 110 -4.02 -31.14 -5.34
CA TYR A 110 -4.95 -30.31 -6.09
C TYR A 110 -6.30 -31.02 -6.23
N GLU A 111 -7.26 -30.63 -5.40
CA GLU A 111 -8.66 -30.99 -5.63
C GLU A 111 -9.18 -29.93 -6.60
N ASP A 112 -9.26 -30.38 -7.85
CA ASP A 112 -10.06 -29.83 -8.93
C ASP A 112 -11.46 -29.52 -8.42
N ASN A 113 -11.65 -28.28 -7.97
CA ASN A 113 -12.97 -27.71 -7.72
C ASN A 113 -13.54 -27.30 -9.07
N SER A 114 -14.09 -28.28 -9.79
CA SER A 114 -15.01 -28.00 -10.90
C SER A 114 -16.29 -27.37 -10.34
N TYR A 115 -16.26 -26.05 -10.14
CA TYR A 115 -17.47 -25.26 -10.01
C TYR A 115 -18.12 -25.16 -11.39
N ASP A 116 -19.03 -26.09 -11.67
CA ASP A 116 -20.08 -25.90 -12.69
C ASP A 116 -21.05 -24.83 -12.15
N ASP A 117 -20.66 -23.55 -12.24
CA ASP A 117 -21.60 -22.44 -12.33
C ASP A 117 -21.22 -21.65 -13.58
N ASP A 118 -21.78 -22.06 -14.72
CA ASP A 118 -21.68 -21.37 -16.01
C ASP A 118 -22.52 -20.07 -15.95
N GLU A 119 -22.19 -19.15 -15.03
CA GLU A 119 -22.61 -17.77 -15.17
C GLU A 119 -21.80 -17.21 -16.35
N TYR A 120 -22.45 -17.22 -17.52
CA TYR A 120 -21.90 -16.70 -18.77
C TYR A 120 -21.63 -15.20 -18.60
N TYR A 121 -20.45 -14.86 -18.10
CA TYR A 121 -19.92 -13.51 -18.17
C TYR A 121 -19.61 -13.23 -19.64
N GLU A 122 -20.19 -12.16 -20.20
CA GLU A 122 -19.69 -11.70 -21.49
C GLU A 122 -18.24 -11.25 -21.27
N PRO A 123 -17.29 -11.75 -22.08
CA PRO A 123 -15.89 -11.35 -21.93
C PRO A 123 -15.81 -9.83 -22.08
N TYR A 124 -15.13 -9.17 -21.14
CA TYR A 124 -14.83 -7.76 -21.26
C TYR A 124 -13.98 -7.55 -22.53
N GLU A 125 -14.43 -6.66 -23.41
CA GLU A 125 -13.70 -6.35 -24.64
C GLU A 125 -13.11 -4.94 -24.50
N SER A 126 -11.78 -4.87 -24.30
CA SER A 126 -11.04 -3.61 -24.32
C SER A 126 -11.37 -2.77 -25.54
N THR A 127 -11.64 -1.50 -25.31
CA THR A 127 -11.59 -0.45 -26.34
C THR A 127 -10.17 0.11 -26.53
N GLY A 128 -9.26 -0.20 -25.60
CA GLY A 128 -7.91 0.38 -25.50
C GLY A 128 -7.90 1.80 -24.94
N GLY A 129 -9.07 2.36 -24.59
CA GLY A 129 -9.23 3.73 -24.12
C GLY A 129 -8.68 4.79 -25.08
N THR A 130 -8.32 5.93 -24.51
CA THR A 130 -7.80 7.09 -25.28
C THR A 130 -6.29 7.29 -25.12
N GLY A 131 -5.65 6.58 -24.19
CA GLY A 131 -4.23 6.66 -23.90
C GLY A 131 -3.39 6.18 -25.08
N VAL A 132 -2.20 6.76 -25.24
CA VAL A 132 -1.22 6.33 -26.24
C VAL A 132 0.06 5.99 -25.50
N PHE A 133 0.31 4.71 -25.33
CA PHE A 133 1.43 4.20 -24.55
C PHE A 133 2.56 3.69 -25.44
N LYS A 134 3.78 3.71 -24.90
CA LYS A 134 4.97 3.24 -25.60
C LYS A 134 5.08 1.72 -25.48
N ASN A 135 5.51 1.10 -26.58
CA ASN A 135 5.74 -0.34 -26.66
C ASN A 135 4.48 -1.14 -26.25
N ASP A 136 4.64 -2.42 -25.95
CA ASP A 136 3.61 -3.26 -25.38
C ASP A 136 3.78 -3.28 -23.83
N ASN A 137 3.97 -2.12 -23.19
CA ASN A 137 4.39 -1.99 -21.76
C ASN A 137 3.31 -1.38 -20.84
N GLY A 138 2.02 -1.55 -21.16
CA GLY A 138 0.93 -1.03 -20.31
C GLY A 138 0.88 0.50 -20.25
N SER A 139 0.13 1.03 -19.27
CA SER A 139 -0.07 2.48 -19.10
C SER A 139 1.08 3.16 -18.37
N SER A 140 1.90 2.40 -17.65
CA SER A 140 2.90 2.91 -16.73
C SER A 140 4.32 2.91 -17.34
N ASP A 141 4.68 1.92 -18.16
CA ASP A 141 6.00 1.79 -18.82
C ASP A 141 7.19 1.91 -17.84
N THR A 142 7.75 3.11 -17.65
CA THR A 142 8.89 3.39 -16.73
C THR A 142 8.50 4.48 -15.73
N LEU A 143 9.02 4.41 -14.50
CA LEU A 143 8.80 5.44 -13.48
C LEU A 143 9.69 6.68 -13.71
N THR A 144 9.61 7.31 -14.89
CA THR A 144 10.42 8.49 -15.26
C THR A 144 9.60 9.52 -16.03
N GLY A 145 10.09 10.76 -16.05
CA GLY A 145 9.42 11.88 -16.71
C GLY A 145 8.23 12.43 -15.91
N ASN A 146 7.29 13.07 -16.61
CA ASN A 146 6.03 13.50 -16.01
C ASN A 146 5.06 12.33 -15.99
N ILE A 147 4.49 12.03 -14.84
CA ILE A 147 3.51 10.96 -14.66
C ILE A 147 2.34 11.51 -13.84
N PRO A 148 1.19 11.77 -14.50
CA PRO A 148 -0.06 12.03 -13.81
C PRO A 148 -0.51 10.81 -13.04
N VAL A 149 -0.88 11.01 -11.77
CA VAL A 149 -1.42 9.98 -10.89
C VAL A 149 -2.93 10.21 -10.79
N ILE A 150 -3.71 9.28 -11.33
CA ILE A 150 -5.16 9.34 -11.36
C ILE A 150 -5.71 8.63 -10.13
N SER A 151 -6.47 9.34 -9.31
CA SER A 151 -7.09 8.84 -8.09
C SER A 151 -8.56 8.49 -8.33
N ILE A 152 -8.94 7.24 -8.10
CA ILE A 152 -10.30 6.73 -8.29
C ILE A 152 -10.85 6.19 -6.97
N TYR A 153 -11.88 6.85 -6.42
CA TYR A 153 -12.59 6.37 -5.23
C TYR A 153 -13.74 5.46 -5.64
N VAL A 154 -13.71 4.19 -5.20
CA VAL A 154 -14.70 3.20 -5.61
C VAL A 154 -15.63 2.85 -4.44
N ASN A 155 -16.92 2.91 -4.73
CA ASN A 155 -17.96 2.24 -3.94
C ASN A 155 -18.21 0.87 -4.58
N ASP A 156 -17.97 -0.20 -3.84
CA ASP A 156 -18.19 -1.57 -4.31
C ASP A 156 -19.42 -2.20 -3.62
N ALA A 157 -19.61 -3.50 -3.80
CA ALA A 157 -20.73 -4.23 -3.20
C ALA A 157 -20.82 -4.14 -1.66
N ASN A 158 -19.70 -3.96 -0.96
CA ASN A 158 -19.60 -4.09 0.50
C ASN A 158 -19.07 -2.83 1.19
N TYR A 159 -18.29 -2.02 0.50
CA TYR A 159 -17.55 -0.87 1.00
C TYR A 159 -17.90 0.37 0.20
N THR A 160 -18.25 1.43 0.93
CA THR A 160 -18.64 2.70 0.32
C THR A 160 -17.96 3.87 1.02
N TRP A 161 -17.55 4.86 0.25
CA TRP A 161 -17.20 6.19 0.70
C TRP A 161 -18.48 6.97 1.04
N GLY A 162 -18.61 7.41 2.29
CA GLY A 162 -19.74 8.21 2.77
C GLY A 162 -19.31 9.51 3.45
N ASP A 163 -20.28 10.27 3.96
CA ASP A 163 -20.02 11.55 4.65
C ASP A 163 -19.70 11.38 6.15
N SER A 164 -19.38 10.16 6.60
CA SER A 164 -19.12 9.93 8.03
C SER A 164 -17.81 10.59 8.46
N LYS A 165 -17.66 10.92 9.75
CA LYS A 165 -16.39 11.48 10.26
C LYS A 165 -15.21 10.53 10.03
N LYS A 166 -15.46 9.21 10.10
CA LYS A 166 -14.44 8.19 9.84
C LYS A 166 -14.02 8.22 8.37
N ASP A 167 -14.99 8.19 7.46
CA ASP A 167 -14.71 8.19 6.02
C ASP A 167 -14.01 9.47 5.58
N ASN A 168 -14.39 10.62 6.14
CA ASN A 168 -13.70 11.89 5.88
C ASN A 168 -12.23 11.85 6.32
N LYS A 169 -11.93 11.22 7.47
CA LYS A 169 -10.54 11.05 7.94
C LYS A 169 -9.75 10.14 6.98
N THR A 170 -10.30 8.98 6.63
CA THR A 170 -9.66 8.03 5.71
C THR A 170 -9.49 8.65 4.32
N TYR A 171 -10.45 9.45 3.87
CA TYR A 171 -10.34 10.21 2.63
C TYR A 171 -9.18 11.21 2.68
N THR A 172 -9.04 11.99 3.76
CA THR A 172 -7.87 12.86 3.94
C THR A 172 -6.56 12.07 3.90
N HIS A 173 -6.50 10.92 4.57
CA HIS A 173 -5.30 10.09 4.58
C HIS A 173 -4.93 9.55 3.20
N THR A 174 -5.90 9.21 2.32
CA THR A 174 -5.56 8.80 0.94
C THR A 174 -4.73 9.86 0.22
N TYR A 175 -5.09 11.13 0.39
CA TYR A 175 -4.38 12.26 -0.24
C TYR A 175 -3.02 12.52 0.41
N GLU A 176 -2.97 12.54 1.74
CA GLU A 176 -1.73 12.81 2.49
C GLU A 176 -0.69 11.70 2.25
N TYR A 177 -1.10 10.43 2.29
CA TYR A 177 -0.21 9.29 2.11
C TYR A 177 0.26 9.17 0.66
N LEU A 178 -0.61 9.46 -0.31
CA LEU A 178 -0.20 9.58 -1.71
C LEU A 178 0.86 10.66 -1.88
N GLY A 179 0.70 11.82 -1.23
CA GLY A 179 1.68 12.90 -1.28
C GLY A 179 3.03 12.50 -0.69
N ILE A 180 3.05 11.80 0.44
CA ILE A 180 4.29 11.28 1.03
C ILE A 180 4.95 10.27 0.08
N ALA A 181 4.19 9.32 -0.46
CA ALA A 181 4.68 8.31 -1.41
C ALA A 181 5.27 8.95 -2.68
N CYS A 182 4.55 9.88 -3.31
CA CYS A 182 5.03 10.56 -4.50
C CYS A 182 6.30 11.37 -4.23
N ASN A 183 6.38 12.08 -3.10
CA ASN A 183 7.57 12.86 -2.74
C ASN A 183 8.78 11.95 -2.49
N PHE A 184 8.59 10.83 -1.79
CA PHE A 184 9.64 9.82 -1.59
C PHE A 184 10.17 9.30 -2.93
N LEU A 185 9.30 8.88 -3.85
CA LEU A 185 9.71 8.35 -5.16
C LEU A 185 10.45 9.41 -6.00
N MET A 186 9.99 10.67 -5.99
CA MET A 186 10.68 11.76 -6.69
C MET A 186 12.08 12.04 -6.10
N ASP A 187 12.22 12.02 -4.78
CA ASP A 187 13.50 12.19 -4.09
C ASP A 187 14.47 11.03 -4.36
N GLU A 188 13.98 9.78 -4.36
CA GLU A 188 14.77 8.61 -4.71
C GLU A 188 15.21 8.62 -6.17
N ALA A 189 14.31 8.94 -7.10
CA ALA A 189 14.63 9.05 -8.53
C ALA A 189 15.81 10.02 -8.77
N GLN A 190 15.85 11.13 -8.02
CA GLN A 190 16.96 12.07 -8.10
C GLN A 190 18.30 11.45 -7.68
N LYS A 191 18.32 10.59 -6.66
CA LYS A 191 19.53 9.88 -6.21
C LYS A 191 20.06 8.93 -7.28
N TRP A 192 19.16 8.34 -8.06
CA TRP A 192 19.45 7.51 -9.24
C TRP A 192 19.75 8.31 -10.52
N GLY A 193 19.70 9.64 -10.46
CA GLY A 193 19.98 10.51 -11.59
C GLY A 193 18.86 10.57 -12.64
N GLN A 194 17.65 10.16 -12.26
CA GLN A 194 16.46 10.22 -13.10
C GLN A 194 15.71 11.53 -12.86
N GLU A 195 14.98 11.96 -13.89
CA GLU A 195 14.00 13.04 -13.79
C GLU A 195 12.63 12.38 -13.61
N LEU A 196 11.98 12.63 -12.48
CA LEU A 196 10.64 12.14 -12.17
C LEU A 196 9.82 13.29 -11.59
N ASN A 197 8.61 13.45 -12.11
CA ASN A 197 7.61 14.40 -11.64
C ASN A 197 6.25 13.71 -11.58
N LEU A 198 5.86 13.29 -10.38
CA LEU A 198 4.56 12.70 -10.10
C LEU A 198 3.55 13.81 -9.83
N ILE A 199 2.51 13.89 -10.65
CA ILE A 199 1.48 14.94 -10.59
C ILE A 199 0.24 14.28 -10.00
N TYR A 200 0.02 14.45 -8.70
CA TYR A 200 -0.97 13.70 -7.93
C TYR A 200 -2.03 14.58 -7.24
N ASP A 201 -1.80 15.89 -7.20
CA ASP A 201 -2.69 16.82 -6.50
C ASP A 201 -3.96 17.08 -7.30
N TYR A 202 -4.96 16.21 -7.12
CA TYR A 202 -6.24 16.34 -7.79
C TYR A 202 -7.12 17.49 -7.24
N TYR A 203 -6.71 18.19 -6.17
CA TYR A 203 -7.37 19.44 -5.76
C TYR A 203 -6.94 20.61 -6.64
N GLU A 204 -5.68 20.64 -7.06
CA GLU A 204 -5.17 21.62 -8.03
C GLU A 204 -5.48 21.19 -9.48
N ASP A 205 -5.41 19.89 -9.76
CA ASP A 205 -5.60 19.28 -11.07
C ASP A 205 -6.84 18.36 -11.08
N GLU A 206 -8.04 18.97 -11.08
CA GLU A 206 -9.33 18.27 -10.96
C GLU A 206 -9.57 17.13 -11.98
N ASP A 207 -8.84 17.07 -13.10
CA ASP A 207 -8.93 15.98 -14.08
C ASP A 207 -8.15 14.72 -13.68
N LEU A 208 -7.60 14.69 -12.47
CA LEU A 208 -6.93 13.53 -11.88
C LEU A 208 -7.78 12.84 -10.80
N GLY A 209 -8.91 13.42 -10.38
CA GLY A 209 -9.77 12.88 -9.32
C GLY A 209 -11.10 12.35 -9.85
N TYR A 210 -11.41 11.08 -9.54
CA TYR A 210 -12.62 10.40 -10.01
C TYR A 210 -13.31 9.60 -8.91
N SER A 211 -14.59 9.30 -9.13
CA SER A 211 -15.33 8.35 -8.30
C SER A 211 -16.16 7.42 -9.16
N LEU A 212 -16.28 6.18 -8.72
CA LEU A 212 -16.96 5.09 -9.42
C LEU A 212 -17.82 4.31 -8.42
N THR A 213 -18.89 3.70 -8.91
CA THR A 213 -19.62 2.67 -8.18
C THR A 213 -19.68 1.42 -9.05
N ILE A 214 -19.29 0.29 -8.48
CA ILE A 214 -19.30 -1.03 -9.11
C ILE A 214 -20.25 -1.96 -8.35
N GLU A 215 -20.75 -2.99 -9.03
CA GLU A 215 -21.63 -3.98 -8.40
C GLU A 215 -20.85 -5.16 -7.80
N SER A 216 -19.59 -5.36 -8.23
CA SER A 216 -18.71 -6.43 -7.75
C SER A 216 -18.09 -6.13 -6.38
N ASP A 217 -17.60 -7.17 -5.71
CA ASP A 217 -16.84 -7.09 -4.46
C ASP A 217 -15.35 -6.97 -4.78
N ALA A 218 -14.75 -5.79 -4.60
CA ALA A 218 -13.35 -5.56 -4.98
C ALA A 218 -12.35 -6.35 -4.11
N VAL A 219 -12.78 -6.87 -2.96
CA VAL A 219 -11.93 -7.65 -2.06
C VAL A 219 -11.96 -9.14 -2.42
N LYS A 220 -13.08 -9.66 -2.93
CA LYS A 220 -13.28 -11.11 -3.14
C LYS A 220 -13.51 -11.53 -4.59
N ASP A 221 -13.90 -10.61 -5.46
CA ASP A 221 -14.16 -10.83 -6.87
C ASP A 221 -13.37 -9.83 -7.72
N TYR A 222 -12.04 -9.88 -7.59
CA TYR A 222 -11.09 -9.04 -8.33
C TYR A 222 -11.35 -9.06 -9.83
N TYR A 223 -11.64 -10.22 -10.41
CA TYR A 223 -11.82 -10.34 -11.86
C TYR A 223 -12.99 -9.50 -12.38
N SER A 224 -14.15 -9.57 -11.72
CA SER A 224 -15.30 -8.76 -12.09
C SER A 224 -15.09 -7.28 -11.76
N ALA A 225 -14.46 -6.98 -10.61
CA ALA A 225 -14.15 -5.60 -10.21
C ALA A 225 -13.20 -4.92 -11.20
N ASP A 226 -12.13 -5.60 -11.62
CA ASP A 226 -11.16 -5.12 -12.61
C ASP A 226 -11.83 -4.76 -13.92
N HIS A 227 -12.76 -5.60 -14.40
CA HIS A 227 -13.53 -5.32 -15.62
C HIS A 227 -14.38 -4.06 -15.52
N GLU A 228 -15.08 -3.86 -14.40
CA GLU A 228 -15.89 -2.65 -14.19
C GLU A 228 -15.01 -1.39 -14.08
N ILE A 229 -13.85 -1.50 -13.43
CA ILE A 229 -12.89 -0.40 -13.30
C ILE A 229 -12.23 -0.08 -14.64
N TRP A 230 -11.76 -1.07 -15.40
CA TRP A 230 -11.22 -0.86 -16.75
C TRP A 230 -12.25 -0.26 -17.68
N TYR A 231 -13.50 -0.76 -17.65
CA TYR A 231 -14.58 -0.18 -18.44
C TYR A 231 -14.77 1.30 -18.08
N PHE A 232 -14.74 1.66 -16.80
CA PHE A 232 -14.83 3.04 -16.35
C PHE A 232 -13.66 3.88 -16.87
N ILE A 233 -12.41 3.43 -16.68
CA ILE A 233 -11.20 4.14 -17.13
C ILE A 233 -11.29 4.41 -18.64
N GLU A 234 -11.55 3.38 -19.44
CA GLU A 234 -11.54 3.49 -20.89
C GLU A 234 -12.66 4.38 -21.46
N ASN A 235 -13.83 4.40 -20.81
CA ASN A 235 -15.01 5.10 -21.33
C ASN A 235 -15.28 6.46 -20.68
N SER A 236 -14.70 6.73 -19.50
CA SER A 236 -15.01 7.92 -18.71
C SER A 236 -13.81 8.85 -18.53
N ILE A 237 -12.58 8.36 -18.72
CA ILE A 237 -11.35 9.12 -18.53
C ILE A 237 -10.67 9.35 -19.89
N ASP A 238 -10.50 10.61 -20.27
CA ASP A 238 -9.73 10.99 -21.47
C ASP A 238 -8.24 11.01 -21.14
N VAL A 239 -7.66 9.83 -20.90
CA VAL A 239 -6.23 9.65 -20.59
C VAL A 239 -5.34 10.25 -21.67
N GLY A 240 -5.74 10.18 -22.95
CA GLY A 240 -4.99 10.83 -24.03
C GLY A 240 -4.94 12.36 -23.89
N ALA A 241 -6.00 12.99 -23.41
CA ALA A 241 -6.01 14.41 -23.07
C ALA A 241 -5.15 14.73 -21.83
N ILE A 242 -5.20 13.87 -20.79
CA ILE A 242 -4.37 13.99 -19.59
C ILE A 242 -2.88 13.91 -19.96
N GLN A 243 -2.46 12.86 -20.67
CA GLN A 243 -1.08 12.71 -21.18
C GLN A 243 -0.61 13.96 -21.93
N LYS A 244 -1.45 14.49 -22.81
CA LYS A 244 -1.13 15.70 -23.57
C LYS A 244 -1.06 16.96 -22.70
N ARG A 245 -1.91 17.11 -21.69
CA ARG A 245 -1.93 18.27 -20.78
C ARG A 245 -0.64 18.34 -19.98
N TYR A 246 -0.18 17.19 -19.48
CA TYR A 246 0.96 17.10 -18.57
C TYR A 246 2.28 16.74 -19.26
N ASP A 247 2.30 16.64 -20.60
CA ASP A 247 3.48 16.22 -21.37
C ASP A 247 4.05 14.90 -20.84
N ALA A 248 3.16 13.91 -20.74
CA ALA A 248 3.41 12.61 -20.12
C ALA A 248 3.24 11.49 -21.15
N ASP A 249 4.14 10.51 -21.09
CA ASP A 249 4.07 9.29 -21.91
C ASP A 249 3.37 8.14 -21.17
N SER A 250 3.26 8.23 -19.84
CA SER A 250 2.68 7.24 -18.93
C SER A 250 1.71 7.89 -17.95
N VAL A 251 0.87 7.07 -17.30
CA VAL A 251 0.04 7.47 -16.16
C VAL A 251 0.11 6.39 -15.08
N ALA A 252 -0.02 6.78 -13.82
CA ALA A 252 -0.29 5.87 -12.71
C ALA A 252 -1.76 5.98 -12.31
N ILE A 253 -2.37 4.89 -11.83
CA ILE A 253 -3.78 4.89 -11.42
C ILE A 253 -3.92 4.26 -10.04
N MET A 254 -4.42 5.01 -9.07
CA MET A 254 -4.65 4.54 -7.70
C MET A 254 -6.16 4.36 -7.47
N VAL A 255 -6.58 3.17 -7.07
CA VAL A 255 -7.97 2.82 -6.80
C VAL A 255 -8.16 2.64 -5.30
N TYR A 256 -8.99 3.48 -4.68
CA TYR A 256 -9.19 3.49 -3.24
C TYR A 256 -10.51 2.80 -2.85
N ILE A 257 -10.40 1.74 -2.05
CA ILE A 257 -11.54 1.05 -1.45
C ILE A 257 -11.55 1.36 0.05
N ASN A 258 -12.69 1.83 0.56
CA ASN A 258 -12.86 2.17 1.99
C ASN A 258 -13.09 0.91 2.84
N THR A 259 -12.14 -0.03 2.77
CA THR A 259 -12.20 -1.28 3.52
C THR A 259 -12.12 -1.02 5.02
N ASP A 260 -12.54 -2.01 5.79
CA ASP A 260 -12.37 -2.00 7.24
C ASP A 260 -11.30 -3.01 7.68
N LYS A 261 -10.91 -2.90 8.94
CA LYS A 261 -9.84 -3.67 9.59
C LYS A 261 -10.06 -5.19 9.62
N SER A 262 -11.22 -5.70 9.22
CA SER A 262 -11.57 -7.12 9.29
C SER A 262 -11.20 -7.94 8.06
N ILE A 263 -10.80 -7.29 6.96
CA ILE A 263 -10.31 -8.01 5.78
C ILE A 263 -8.88 -8.50 6.02
N GLU A 264 -8.54 -9.63 5.42
CA GLU A 264 -7.19 -10.20 5.46
C GLU A 264 -6.40 -9.91 4.17
N GLU A 265 -7.12 -9.54 3.11
CA GLU A 265 -6.57 -9.10 1.83
C GLU A 265 -5.74 -7.82 1.98
N VAL A 266 -4.58 -7.81 1.33
CA VAL A 266 -3.66 -6.68 1.31
C VAL A 266 -3.79 -5.93 -0.01
N SER A 267 -3.41 -4.64 0.01
CA SER A 267 -3.31 -3.84 -1.20
C SER A 267 -2.47 -4.57 -2.26
N CYS A 268 -2.78 -4.34 -3.53
CA CYS A 268 -2.17 -5.07 -4.64
C CYS A 268 -2.30 -4.29 -5.95
N THR A 269 -1.59 -4.74 -6.98
CA THR A 269 -1.55 -4.04 -8.26
C THR A 269 -1.89 -4.95 -9.43
N THR A 270 -2.81 -4.48 -10.27
CA THR A 270 -3.15 -5.09 -11.56
C THR A 270 -2.20 -4.56 -12.62
N CYS A 271 -1.16 -5.34 -12.96
CA CYS A 271 -0.12 -4.97 -13.92
C CYS A 271 -0.42 -5.48 -15.35
N TYR A 272 0.12 -4.80 -16.36
CA TYR A 272 0.01 -5.20 -17.76
C TYR A 272 1.12 -6.16 -18.14
N TYR A 273 0.76 -7.39 -18.52
CA TYR A 273 1.71 -8.37 -19.03
C TYR A 273 1.46 -8.64 -20.51
N GLY A 274 2.19 -8.01 -21.43
CA GLY A 274 1.95 -8.16 -22.88
C GLY A 274 1.99 -9.60 -23.45
N MET A 275 2.51 -10.58 -22.70
CA MET A 275 2.45 -12.01 -23.06
C MET A 275 1.12 -12.68 -22.73
N TYR A 276 0.44 -12.18 -21.71
CA TYR A 276 -0.92 -12.54 -21.32
C TYR A 276 -1.83 -11.49 -21.96
N ALA A 277 -2.78 -11.91 -22.78
CA ALA A 277 -3.76 -10.96 -23.31
C ALA A 277 -4.67 -10.52 -22.16
N LEU A 278 -4.20 -9.60 -21.32
CA LEU A 278 -5.05 -8.93 -20.35
C LEU A 278 -6.03 -8.07 -21.12
N ASP A 279 -7.21 -7.93 -20.54
CA ASP A 279 -8.33 -7.30 -21.22
C ASP A 279 -8.20 -5.77 -21.23
N SER A 280 -7.11 -5.18 -20.73
CA SER A 280 -6.86 -3.73 -20.76
C SER A 280 -5.37 -3.42 -20.74
N VAL A 281 -5.00 -2.26 -21.29
CA VAL A 281 -3.64 -1.68 -21.18
C VAL A 281 -3.46 -0.85 -19.91
N TYR A 282 -4.54 -0.57 -19.19
CA TYR A 282 -4.51 0.26 -17.99
C TYR A 282 -4.17 -0.56 -16.77
N GLU A 283 -3.13 -0.13 -16.07
CA GLU A 283 -2.64 -0.70 -14.83
C GLU A 283 -3.14 0.16 -13.69
N PHE A 284 -3.47 -0.46 -12.55
CA PHE A 284 -3.88 0.28 -11.38
C PHE A 284 -3.59 -0.49 -10.09
N SER A 285 -3.45 0.24 -8.99
CA SER A 285 -3.20 -0.31 -7.66
C SER A 285 -4.45 -0.19 -6.81
N TYR A 286 -4.94 -1.31 -6.29
CA TYR A 286 -5.92 -1.33 -5.23
C TYR A 286 -5.25 -0.92 -3.92
N MET A 287 -5.76 0.16 -3.34
CA MET A 287 -5.45 0.58 -1.98
C MET A 287 -6.64 0.23 -1.09
N PHE A 288 -6.52 -0.89 -0.38
CA PHE A 288 -7.49 -1.29 0.64
C PHE A 288 -7.18 -0.55 1.93
N MET A 289 -7.80 0.61 2.15
CA MET A 289 -7.39 1.58 3.17
C MET A 289 -7.24 1.03 4.59
N HIS A 290 -7.93 -0.06 4.90
CA HIS A 290 -7.63 -0.85 6.09
C HIS A 290 -7.58 -2.34 5.75
N SER A 291 -6.58 -3.04 6.27
CA SER A 291 -6.40 -4.47 6.14
C SER A 291 -5.68 -5.00 7.38
N ASN A 292 -5.89 -6.27 7.73
CA ASN A 292 -5.14 -6.94 8.80
C ASN A 292 -5.04 -6.14 10.12
N TYR A 293 -6.16 -5.53 10.55
CA TYR A 293 -6.28 -4.68 11.74
C TYR A 293 -5.56 -3.32 11.70
N GLU A 294 -4.92 -2.98 10.59
CA GLU A 294 -4.12 -1.77 10.40
C GLU A 294 -4.75 -0.87 9.33
N GLU A 295 -4.28 0.38 9.27
CA GLU A 295 -4.55 1.31 8.17
C GLU A 295 -3.37 1.24 7.22
N GLU A 296 -3.61 1.42 5.92
CA GLU A 296 -2.51 1.42 4.95
C GLU A 296 -1.54 2.56 5.17
N THR A 297 -0.27 2.34 4.82
CA THR A 297 0.81 3.29 5.07
C THR A 297 1.23 4.02 3.79
N PRO A 298 1.89 5.19 3.90
CA PRO A 298 2.58 5.80 2.76
C PRO A 298 3.56 4.85 2.06
N ALA A 299 4.25 3.98 2.81
CA ALA A 299 5.17 2.99 2.23
C ALA A 299 4.43 1.98 1.34
N ALA A 300 3.25 1.52 1.76
CA ALA A 300 2.39 0.67 0.93
C ALA A 300 1.92 1.38 -0.34
N PHE A 301 1.57 2.67 -0.26
CA PHE A 301 1.22 3.45 -1.45
C PHE A 301 2.37 3.53 -2.46
N ALA A 302 3.61 3.74 -1.99
CA ALA A 302 4.78 3.77 -2.85
C ALA A 302 5.10 2.38 -3.43
N HIS A 303 5.03 1.34 -2.61
CA HIS A 303 5.23 -0.07 -2.98
C HIS A 303 4.28 -0.48 -4.13
N GLU A 304 2.97 -0.27 -3.94
CA GLU A 304 1.98 -0.62 -4.96
C GLU A 304 2.12 0.21 -6.22
N MET A 305 2.41 1.51 -6.08
CA MET A 305 2.68 2.35 -7.25
C MET A 305 3.89 1.81 -8.04
N MET A 306 4.95 1.36 -7.37
CA MET A 306 6.16 0.81 -8.03
C MET A 306 5.86 -0.47 -8.83
N HIS A 307 4.94 -1.32 -8.38
CA HIS A 307 4.51 -2.50 -9.14
C HIS A 307 3.92 -2.14 -10.51
N GLN A 308 3.21 -1.02 -10.63
CA GLN A 308 2.70 -0.56 -11.92
C GLN A 308 3.82 -0.32 -12.93
N PHE A 309 5.03 0.00 -12.47
CA PHE A 309 6.19 0.27 -13.33
C PHE A 309 7.13 -0.94 -13.47
N GLY A 310 6.71 -2.10 -12.97
CA GLY A 310 7.39 -3.38 -13.14
C GLY A 310 8.22 -3.83 -11.95
N ALA A 311 8.20 -3.12 -10.82
CA ALA A 311 8.83 -3.63 -9.59
C ALA A 311 8.23 -4.99 -9.20
N ILE A 312 9.05 -5.83 -8.58
CA ILE A 312 8.68 -7.19 -8.18
C ILE A 312 8.67 -7.29 -6.66
N ASP A 313 7.81 -8.13 -6.10
CA ASP A 313 7.87 -8.44 -4.67
C ASP A 313 9.17 -9.16 -4.35
N LEU A 314 9.81 -8.77 -3.23
CA LEU A 314 11.07 -9.36 -2.79
C LEU A 314 10.94 -10.26 -1.56
N TYR A 315 9.72 -10.43 -1.02
CA TYR A 315 9.43 -11.27 0.16
C TYR A 315 8.78 -12.62 -0.16
N GLN A 316 8.42 -12.88 -1.43
CA GLN A 316 7.78 -14.13 -1.86
C GLN A 316 8.44 -14.71 -3.13
N GLU A 317 8.34 -16.03 -3.29
CA GLU A 317 8.89 -16.72 -4.47
C GLU A 317 8.10 -16.33 -5.73
N ASP A 318 8.81 -16.10 -6.84
CA ASP A 318 8.23 -15.82 -8.14
C ASP A 318 8.90 -16.72 -9.20
N GLU A 319 8.15 -17.71 -9.69
CA GLU A 319 8.65 -18.63 -10.73
C GLU A 319 8.80 -17.96 -12.10
N GLU A 320 7.97 -16.95 -12.41
CA GLU A 320 8.03 -16.25 -13.70
C GLU A 320 9.29 -15.39 -13.80
N ILE A 321 9.60 -14.67 -12.73
CA ILE A 321 10.81 -13.84 -12.63
C ILE A 321 12.06 -14.65 -12.26
N GLY A 322 11.89 -15.81 -11.64
CA GLY A 322 12.98 -16.69 -11.23
C GLY A 322 13.55 -16.36 -9.84
N LEU A 323 12.77 -15.73 -8.98
CA LEU A 323 13.13 -15.42 -7.59
C LEU A 323 12.76 -16.60 -6.67
N SER A 324 13.74 -17.27 -6.06
CA SER A 324 13.51 -18.40 -5.16
C SER A 324 13.74 -18.06 -3.69
N GLU A 325 13.36 -18.98 -2.79
CA GLU A 325 13.62 -18.85 -1.35
C GLU A 325 15.11 -18.61 -1.01
N GLU A 326 16.05 -19.08 -1.83
CA GLU A 326 17.49 -18.82 -1.60
C GLU A 326 17.84 -17.36 -1.84
N GLU A 327 17.36 -16.76 -2.94
CA GLU A 327 17.58 -15.35 -3.24
C GLU A 327 16.87 -14.42 -2.24
N ILE A 328 15.65 -14.77 -1.82
CA ILE A 328 14.91 -14.01 -0.80
C ILE A 328 15.69 -13.98 0.52
N GLY A 329 16.32 -15.09 0.91
CA GLY A 329 17.17 -15.13 2.10
C GLY A 329 18.43 -14.25 2.00
N ILE A 330 18.90 -13.94 0.78
CA ILE A 330 19.98 -12.98 0.55
C ILE A 330 19.42 -11.56 0.67
N ILE A 331 18.25 -11.28 0.08
CA ILE A 331 17.58 -9.99 0.19
C ILE A 331 17.28 -9.63 1.65
N GLU A 332 16.70 -10.55 2.42
CA GLU A 332 16.45 -10.37 3.86
C GLU A 332 17.73 -10.02 4.65
N SER A 333 18.89 -10.55 4.23
CA SER A 333 20.18 -10.32 4.90
C SER A 333 20.83 -8.99 4.49
N ASP A 334 20.83 -8.70 3.20
CA ASP A 334 21.68 -7.67 2.61
C ASP A 334 20.90 -6.38 2.28
N TYR A 335 19.58 -6.48 2.11
CA TYR A 335 18.64 -5.39 1.82
C TYR A 335 17.37 -5.46 2.70
N PRO A 336 17.50 -5.55 4.04
CA PRO A 336 16.36 -5.77 4.96
C PRO A 336 15.35 -4.61 5.00
N ASN A 337 15.73 -3.42 4.53
CA ASN A 337 14.90 -2.21 4.53
C ASN A 337 14.41 -1.83 3.13
N ASP A 338 14.56 -2.72 2.14
CA ASP A 338 14.06 -2.53 0.79
C ASP A 338 12.52 -2.43 0.80
N ILE A 339 11.98 -1.44 0.10
CA ILE A 339 10.54 -1.15 0.08
C ILE A 339 9.72 -2.27 -0.57
N MET A 340 10.30 -3.01 -1.53
CA MET A 340 9.67 -4.16 -2.17
C MET A 340 9.82 -5.44 -1.36
N TYR A 341 10.66 -5.43 -0.32
CA TYR A 341 10.74 -6.51 0.69
C TYR A 341 9.82 -6.26 1.88
N THR A 342 9.74 -5.03 2.38
CA THR A 342 8.91 -4.66 3.53
C THR A 342 8.44 -3.22 3.45
N THR A 343 7.21 -2.95 3.89
CA THR A 343 6.64 -1.60 4.05
C THR A 343 6.67 -1.13 5.51
N TYR A 344 7.19 -1.95 6.43
CA TYR A 344 7.33 -1.65 7.85
C TYR A 344 8.71 -1.06 8.14
N ASP A 345 8.83 -0.32 9.25
CA ASP A 345 10.13 0.13 9.75
C ASP A 345 11.03 -1.06 10.11
N GLU A 346 12.23 -1.11 9.54
CA GLU A 346 13.19 -2.22 9.70
C GLU A 346 13.52 -2.53 11.18
N VAL A 347 13.60 -1.50 12.02
CA VAL A 347 14.08 -1.62 13.39
C VAL A 347 12.96 -2.05 14.33
N THR A 348 11.81 -1.40 14.19
CA THR A 348 10.69 -1.51 15.13
C THR A 348 9.61 -2.46 14.65
N TRP A 349 9.57 -2.78 13.35
CA TRP A 349 8.53 -3.60 12.71
C TRP A 349 7.12 -3.07 12.97
N ILE A 350 6.99 -1.74 13.04
CA ILE A 350 5.69 -1.08 13.13
C ILE A 350 5.44 -0.23 11.87
N PRO A 351 4.16 -0.05 11.50
CA PRO A 351 3.77 0.88 10.45
C PRO A 351 4.16 2.32 10.79
N ILE A 352 4.66 3.07 9.81
CA ILE A 352 4.95 4.51 9.90
C ILE A 352 4.00 5.25 8.95
N TYR A 353 3.44 6.38 9.40
CA TYR A 353 2.34 7.06 8.72
C TYR A 353 2.66 8.50 8.27
N ASP A 354 3.79 9.06 8.71
CA ASP A 354 4.19 10.44 8.44
C ASP A 354 5.44 10.56 7.55
N GLU A 355 6.12 9.45 7.27
CA GLU A 355 7.24 9.36 6.33
C GLU A 355 7.42 7.94 5.79
N ILE A 356 8.31 7.77 4.80
CA ILE A 356 8.79 6.47 4.33
C ILE A 356 10.26 6.36 4.74
N THR A 357 10.58 5.35 5.55
CA THR A 357 11.95 5.07 6.03
C THR A 357 12.65 3.98 5.23
N ASN A 358 11.93 3.31 4.31
CA ASN A 358 12.42 2.27 3.44
C ASN A 358 13.38 2.81 2.37
N GLU A 359 14.12 1.90 1.74
CA GLU A 359 15.08 2.19 0.67
C GLU A 359 14.65 1.56 -0.66
N ILE A 360 15.13 2.13 -1.77
CA ILE A 360 15.00 1.55 -3.11
C ILE A 360 16.34 0.91 -3.48
N SER A 361 16.36 -0.40 -3.69
CA SER A 361 17.59 -1.13 -4.07
C SER A 361 17.92 -1.03 -5.55
N GLU A 362 19.03 -1.64 -5.96
CA GLU A 362 19.37 -1.75 -7.38
C GLU A 362 18.42 -2.65 -8.17
N LEU A 363 17.76 -3.62 -7.51
CA LEU A 363 16.75 -4.47 -8.16
C LEU A 363 15.53 -3.64 -8.50
N ASP A 364 15.00 -2.91 -7.52
CA ASP A 364 13.86 -2.01 -7.71
C ASP A 364 14.14 -1.00 -8.81
N ALA A 365 15.27 -0.29 -8.71
CA ALA A 365 15.69 0.71 -9.68
C ALA A 365 15.85 0.12 -11.09
N TYR A 366 16.28 -1.14 -11.22
CA TYR A 366 16.35 -1.82 -12.51
C TYR A 366 14.96 -2.06 -13.09
N TYR A 367 14.06 -2.64 -12.29
CA TYR A 367 12.73 -3.05 -12.74
C TYR A 367 11.80 -1.88 -13.04
N ILE A 368 11.88 -0.78 -12.29
CA ILE A 368 11.11 0.45 -12.58
C ILE A 368 11.73 1.33 -13.68
N GLY A 369 12.90 0.93 -14.21
CA GLY A 369 13.55 1.57 -15.35
C GLY A 369 14.44 2.76 -15.01
N TRP A 370 14.94 2.87 -13.78
CA TRP A 370 15.91 3.90 -13.37
C TRP A 370 17.36 3.53 -13.69
N THR A 371 17.67 2.26 -13.91
CA THR A 371 18.98 1.78 -14.38
C THR A 371 18.83 0.67 -15.42
N ASP A 372 19.75 0.62 -16.38
CA ASP A 372 19.81 -0.45 -17.39
C ASP A 372 20.54 -1.70 -16.87
N HIS A 373 21.08 -1.65 -15.65
CA HIS A 373 21.92 -2.70 -15.07
C HIS A 373 21.77 -2.79 -13.55
N ALA A 374 21.63 -4.01 -13.05
CA ALA A 374 21.74 -4.39 -11.64
C ALA A 374 22.51 -5.71 -11.54
N ASP A 375 23.49 -5.78 -10.62
CA ASP A 375 24.35 -6.97 -10.49
C ASP A 375 23.53 -8.19 -10.03
N LEU A 376 22.55 -7.98 -9.15
CA LEU A 376 21.67 -9.03 -8.63
C LEU A 376 20.81 -9.71 -9.70
N VAL A 377 20.35 -9.01 -10.74
CA VAL A 377 19.59 -9.61 -11.84
C VAL A 377 20.41 -10.69 -12.55
N ASP A 378 21.69 -10.42 -12.81
CA ASP A 378 22.58 -11.38 -13.47
C ASP A 378 23.06 -12.48 -12.49
N GLU A 379 23.27 -12.15 -11.20
CA GLU A 379 23.70 -13.11 -10.17
C GLU A 379 22.61 -14.15 -9.86
N PHE A 380 21.38 -13.69 -9.69
CA PHE A 380 20.20 -14.51 -9.42
C PHE A 380 19.61 -15.11 -10.70
N ASN A 381 20.08 -14.66 -11.88
CA ASN A 381 19.56 -15.08 -13.18
C ASN A 381 18.04 -14.81 -13.31
N LEU A 382 17.62 -13.62 -12.88
CA LEU A 382 16.23 -13.18 -12.98
C LEU A 382 15.83 -12.87 -14.43
N GLN A 383 14.53 -12.89 -14.69
CA GLN A 383 13.98 -12.37 -15.93
C GLN A 383 14.33 -10.88 -16.08
N LYS A 384 14.74 -10.50 -17.29
CA LYS A 384 15.08 -9.11 -17.60
C LYS A 384 13.82 -8.32 -17.92
N ARG A 385 13.85 -7.04 -17.55
CA ARG A 385 12.85 -6.04 -17.90
C ARG A 385 12.66 -5.91 -19.41
#